data_AF-C5L5B3-F1
#
_entry.id   AF-C5L5B3-F1
#
_cell.length_a   1.000
_cell.length_b   1.000
_cell.length_c   1.000
_cell.angle_alpha   90.00
_cell.angle_beta   90.00
_cell.angle_gamma   90.00
#
_symmetry.space_group_name_H-M   'P 1'
#
loop_
_entity.id
_entity.type
_entity.pdbx_description
1 polymer ?
#
loop_
_entity_poly.entity_id
_entity_poly.type
_entity_poly.pdbx_seq_one_letter_code
_entity_poly.pdbx_strand_id
1 'polypeptide(L)'
;MEREPIEAAPGFSIRLRELSAKETKECPSQRFCFDVSVSPLVGNSESDNNDSPWPGNVVDFGFKIYNRLSLAEKESYDKAVSKFVDAGYWVPIDDDAVIRDTAAPKVVSFPVKQVDDSVPDGPTKVTSFKVRPVIQAVGVNRVIKAGGARKASYSGDSVPEFLLGLRLNFSRAGEGHLGLLSLDVGKAFYRFQLMARSDSNGDAVSSLGYLYIRGAGRWYRCDRLAFGLLH
;
A
#
# COMPACT_ATOMS: atom_id res chain seq x y z
N MET A 1 18.50 8.32 -19.80
CA MET A 1 18.10 9.67 -19.34
C MET A 1 17.32 9.47 -18.05
N GLU A 2 18.00 9.53 -16.91
CA GLU A 2 17.34 9.42 -15.60
C GLU A 2 16.52 10.70 -15.40
N ARG A 3 15.19 10.58 -15.27
CA ARG A 3 14.34 11.73 -14.94
C ARG A 3 14.55 12.06 -13.48
N GLU A 4 14.68 13.36 -13.17
CA GLU A 4 14.75 13.85 -11.80
C GLU A 4 13.56 13.34 -10.97
N PRO A 5 13.78 12.94 -9.71
CA PRO A 5 12.69 12.50 -8.85
C PRO A 5 11.68 13.64 -8.68
N ILE A 6 10.40 13.32 -8.83
CA ILE A 6 9.35 14.24 -8.38
C ILE A 6 9.47 14.24 -6.86
N GLU A 7 9.91 15.36 -6.28
CA GLU A 7 9.91 15.55 -4.84
C GLU A 7 8.44 15.57 -4.37
N ALA A 8 7.97 14.42 -3.92
CA ALA A 8 6.83 14.36 -3.03
C ALA A 8 7.24 15.03 -1.70
N ALA A 9 6.25 15.41 -0.87
CA ALA A 9 6.45 16.15 0.39
C ALA A 9 7.72 15.75 1.17
N PRO A 10 8.37 16.68 1.91
CA PRO A 10 9.66 16.44 2.56
C PRO A 10 9.73 15.07 3.22
N GLY A 11 10.62 14.24 2.70
CA GLY A 11 10.83 12.87 3.16
C GLY A 11 10.20 11.74 2.32
N PHE A 12 9.55 12.06 1.21
CA PHE A 12 9.08 11.11 0.23
C PHE A 12 9.77 11.31 -1.11
N SER A 13 10.25 10.23 -1.72
CA SER A 13 10.75 10.29 -3.09
C SER A 13 10.13 9.18 -3.92
N ILE A 14 9.45 9.59 -4.99
CA ILE A 14 8.89 8.69 -6.00
C ILE A 14 9.80 8.77 -7.23
N ARG A 15 10.29 7.62 -7.68
CA ARG A 15 11.14 7.51 -8.86
C ARG A 15 10.50 6.59 -9.89
N LEU A 16 10.40 7.06 -11.13
CA LEU A 16 10.12 6.21 -12.28
C LEU A 16 11.45 5.64 -12.78
N ARG A 17 11.59 4.31 -12.80
CA ARG A 17 12.81 3.63 -13.28
C ARG A 17 12.47 2.57 -14.32
N GLU A 18 13.36 2.32 -15.26
CA GLU A 18 13.25 1.17 -16.18
C GLU A 18 13.56 -0.13 -15.43
N LEU A 19 12.70 -1.14 -15.60
CA LEU A 19 12.87 -2.46 -15.00
C LEU A 19 14.10 -3.14 -15.60
N SER A 20 14.92 -3.72 -14.73
CA SER A 20 16.01 -4.58 -15.17
C SER A 20 15.48 -5.93 -15.63
N ALA A 21 16.26 -6.64 -16.46
CA ALA A 21 15.88 -7.94 -16.99
C ALA A 21 15.63 -9.04 -15.92
N LYS A 22 16.11 -8.82 -14.69
CA LYS A 22 15.98 -9.75 -13.56
C LYS A 22 14.76 -9.48 -12.69
N GLU A 23 14.05 -8.37 -12.92
CA GLU A 23 12.91 -7.97 -12.10
C GLU A 23 11.60 -8.52 -12.64
N THR A 24 10.72 -8.91 -11.72
CA THR A 24 9.41 -9.46 -12.05
C THR A 24 8.52 -8.39 -12.67
N LYS A 25 8.07 -8.63 -13.90
CA LYS A 25 7.09 -7.78 -14.57
C LYS A 25 5.67 -8.14 -14.15
N GLU A 26 4.86 -7.12 -13.90
CA GLU A 26 3.42 -7.23 -13.66
C GLU A 26 2.63 -7.51 -14.94
N CYS A 27 3.16 -7.12 -16.11
CA CYS A 27 2.64 -7.52 -17.41
C CYS A 27 3.76 -7.62 -18.46
N PRO A 28 3.57 -8.39 -19.55
CA PRO A 28 4.63 -8.65 -20.54
C PRO A 28 5.24 -7.37 -21.14
N SER A 29 4.41 -6.34 -21.35
CA SER A 29 4.82 -5.06 -21.93
C SER A 29 5.37 -4.06 -20.90
N GLN A 30 5.43 -4.40 -19.60
CA GLN A 30 5.93 -3.48 -18.59
C GLN A 30 7.42 -3.21 -18.82
N ARG A 31 7.73 -1.92 -18.92
CA ARG A 31 9.10 -1.42 -19.05
C ARG A 31 9.56 -0.63 -17.84
N PHE A 32 8.64 0.00 -17.12
CA PHE A 32 8.99 0.89 -16.00
C PHE A 32 8.30 0.44 -14.70
N CYS A 33 8.91 0.77 -13.57
CA CYS A 33 8.35 0.67 -12.23
C CYS A 33 8.36 2.03 -11.53
N PHE A 34 7.45 2.17 -10.57
CA PHE A 34 7.43 3.30 -9.65
C PHE A 34 7.98 2.84 -8.31
N ASP A 35 9.10 3.41 -7.92
CA ASP A 35 9.77 3.16 -6.65
C ASP A 35 9.40 4.27 -5.67
N VAL A 36 9.00 3.89 -4.46
CA VAL A 36 8.70 4.80 -3.35
C VAL A 36 9.72 4.56 -2.26
N SER A 37 10.34 5.64 -1.81
CA SER A 37 11.28 5.65 -0.69
C SER A 37 10.87 6.69 0.34
N VAL A 38 11.14 6.38 1.60
CA VAL A 38 10.70 7.18 2.76
C VAL A 38 11.90 7.50 3.65
N SER A 39 12.23 8.77 3.82
CA SER A 39 13.37 9.25 4.61
C SER A 39 13.02 10.52 5.38
N PRO A 40 13.67 10.86 6.49
CA PRO A 40 14.39 9.99 7.42
C PRO A 40 13.40 9.21 8.30
N LEU A 41 13.84 8.07 8.80
CA LEU A 41 13.27 7.45 10.01
C LEU A 41 14.28 7.74 11.11
N VAL A 42 14.21 8.90 11.75
CA VAL A 42 15.09 9.19 12.90
C VAL A 42 14.72 8.20 14.00
N GLY A 43 15.58 7.21 14.22
CA GLY A 43 15.70 6.59 15.53
C GLY A 43 16.27 7.65 16.45
N ASN A 44 15.58 7.98 17.54
CA ASN A 44 16.20 8.78 18.59
C ASN A 44 17.42 7.99 19.07
N SER A 45 18.59 8.44 18.65
CA SER A 45 19.89 7.92 19.06
C SER A 45 20.18 8.38 20.48
N GLU A 46 19.58 7.73 21.47
CA GLU A 46 20.04 7.74 22.86
C GLU A 46 19.91 6.35 23.54
N SER A 47 19.92 5.25 22.79
CA SER A 47 20.17 3.93 23.37
C SER A 47 21.12 3.11 22.50
N ASP A 48 22.26 2.72 23.10
CA ASP A 48 23.27 1.79 22.57
C ASP A 48 22.75 0.34 22.46
N ASN A 49 21.52 0.14 21.98
CA ASN A 49 20.93 -1.18 21.79
C ASN A 49 20.40 -1.32 20.37
N ASN A 50 20.36 -2.55 19.85
CA ASN A 50 19.78 -2.97 18.57
C ASN A 50 18.25 -2.72 18.46
N ASP A 51 17.78 -1.55 18.88
CA ASP A 51 16.37 -1.21 19.02
C ASP A 51 15.84 -0.72 17.67
N SER A 52 15.24 -1.65 16.93
CA SER A 52 14.45 -1.37 15.74
C SER A 52 13.44 -0.23 16.04
N PRO A 53 13.32 0.80 15.19
CA PRO A 53 12.38 1.90 15.41
C PRO A 53 10.93 1.45 15.21
N TRP A 54 10.71 0.23 14.72
CA TRP A 54 9.40 -0.32 14.44
C TRP A 54 8.72 -0.82 15.72
N PRO A 55 7.38 -0.69 15.80
CA PRO A 55 6.63 -1.32 16.89
C PRO A 55 6.99 -2.81 16.98
N GLY A 56 7.40 -3.25 18.18
CA GLY A 56 7.71 -4.65 18.48
C GLY A 56 6.50 -5.59 18.34
N ASN A 57 6.64 -6.84 18.82
CA ASN A 57 5.69 -7.96 18.68
C ASN A 57 4.24 -7.54 18.43
N VAL A 58 3.79 -7.80 17.20
CA VAL A 58 2.44 -7.48 16.76
C VAL A 58 1.47 -8.52 17.30
N VAL A 59 0.52 -8.08 18.13
CA VAL A 59 -0.59 -8.94 18.59
C VAL A 59 -1.53 -9.20 17.42
N ASP A 60 -1.67 -10.46 17.00
CA ASP A 60 -2.61 -10.88 15.95
C ASP A 60 -4.08 -10.85 16.44
N PHE A 61 -4.60 -9.65 16.67
CA PHE A 61 -6.03 -9.47 16.95
C PHE A 61 -6.88 -9.78 15.71
N GLY A 62 -6.30 -9.72 14.51
CA GLY A 62 -6.97 -10.05 13.25
C GLY A 62 -7.48 -11.49 13.23
N PHE A 63 -6.70 -12.45 13.71
CA PHE A 63 -7.10 -13.85 13.83
C PHE A 63 -8.29 -14.05 14.78
N LYS A 64 -8.32 -13.32 15.91
CA LYS A 64 -9.47 -13.37 16.84
C LYS A 64 -10.76 -12.88 16.18
N ILE A 65 -10.69 -11.84 15.34
CA ILE A 65 -11.86 -11.32 14.61
C ILE A 65 -12.26 -12.30 13.50
N TYR A 66 -11.29 -12.82 12.74
CA TYR A 66 -11.53 -13.83 11.70
C TYR A 66 -12.26 -15.06 12.24
N ASN A 67 -11.89 -15.55 13.43
CA ASN A 67 -12.55 -16.72 14.02
C ASN A 67 -14.01 -16.50 14.42
N ARG A 68 -14.46 -15.24 14.56
CA ARG A 68 -15.86 -14.88 14.83
C ARG A 68 -16.71 -14.74 13.58
N LEU A 69 -16.12 -14.79 12.39
CA LEU A 69 -16.83 -14.73 11.12
C LEU A 69 -17.60 -16.02 10.87
N SER A 70 -18.73 -15.92 10.17
CA SER A 70 -19.43 -17.09 9.62
C SER A 70 -18.57 -17.78 8.54
N LEU A 71 -18.93 -19.00 8.14
CA LEU A 71 -18.20 -19.73 7.10
C LEU A 71 -18.14 -18.95 5.78
N ALA A 72 -19.28 -18.43 5.32
CA ALA A 72 -19.37 -17.61 4.11
C ALA A 72 -18.52 -16.32 4.20
N GLU A 73 -18.43 -15.73 5.39
CA GLU A 73 -17.61 -14.54 5.63
C GLU A 73 -16.12 -14.84 5.63
N LYS A 74 -15.71 -16.00 6.16
CA LYS A 74 -14.33 -16.50 6.06
C LYS A 74 -13.95 -16.75 4.61
N GLU A 75 -14.79 -17.46 3.86
CA GLU A 75 -14.59 -17.71 2.43
C GLU A 75 -14.48 -16.39 1.65
N SER A 76 -15.31 -15.39 1.97
CA SER A 76 -15.21 -14.05 1.36
C SER A 76 -13.89 -13.37 1.71
N TYR A 77 -13.42 -13.45 2.95
CA TYR A 77 -12.14 -12.86 3.37
C TYR A 77 -10.97 -13.56 2.69
N ASP A 78 -10.95 -14.89 2.70
CA ASP A 78 -9.87 -15.70 2.12
C ASP A 78 -9.79 -15.45 0.62
N LYS A 79 -10.92 -15.40 -0.09
CA LYS A 79 -10.99 -15.01 -1.50
C LYS A 79 -10.45 -13.59 -1.74
N ALA A 80 -10.68 -12.65 -0.81
CA ALA A 80 -10.14 -11.31 -0.93
C ALA A 80 -8.62 -11.27 -0.72
N VAL A 81 -8.08 -12.05 0.23
CA VAL A 81 -6.64 -12.20 0.48
C VAL A 81 -5.94 -12.91 -0.69
N SER A 82 -6.51 -14.00 -1.22
CA SER A 82 -5.95 -14.70 -2.38
C SER A 82 -5.74 -13.77 -3.58
N LYS A 83 -6.64 -12.80 -3.82
CA LYS A 83 -6.45 -11.79 -4.88
C LYS A 83 -5.19 -10.92 -4.70
N PHE A 84 -4.65 -10.77 -3.50
CA PHE A 84 -3.37 -10.10 -3.27
C PHE A 84 -2.19 -11.07 -3.42
N VAL A 85 -2.36 -12.32 -2.98
CA VAL A 85 -1.35 -13.37 -3.11
C VAL A 85 -1.13 -13.77 -4.57
N ASP A 86 -2.20 -14.06 -5.31
CA ASP A 86 -2.17 -14.43 -6.73
C ASP A 86 -1.58 -13.32 -7.61
N ALA A 87 -1.77 -12.06 -7.20
CA ALA A 87 -1.19 -10.89 -7.84
C ALA A 87 0.28 -10.63 -7.44
N GLY A 88 0.84 -11.43 -6.53
CA GLY A 88 2.20 -11.28 -6.02
C GLY A 88 2.42 -10.10 -5.08
N TYR A 89 1.35 -9.42 -4.64
CA TYR A 89 1.46 -8.29 -3.72
C TYR A 89 1.78 -8.73 -2.29
N TRP A 90 1.22 -9.86 -1.87
CA TRP A 90 1.42 -10.44 -0.54
C TRP A 90 2.06 -11.82 -0.72
N VAL A 91 3.34 -11.94 -0.37
CA VAL A 91 4.09 -13.18 -0.52
C VAL A 91 4.04 -13.94 0.82
N PRO A 92 3.47 -15.16 0.88
CA PRO A 92 3.47 -15.97 2.09
C PRO A 92 4.89 -16.18 2.61
N ILE A 93 5.09 -16.09 3.93
CA ILE A 93 6.39 -16.28 4.57
C ILE A 93 6.25 -17.02 5.90
N ASP A 94 7.27 -17.80 6.25
CA ASP A 94 7.31 -18.55 7.50
C ASP A 94 7.56 -17.66 8.71
N ASP A 95 6.94 -18.02 9.85
CA ASP A 95 7.07 -17.33 11.14
C ASP A 95 8.54 -17.12 11.54
N ASP A 96 9.38 -18.14 11.31
CA ASP A 96 10.81 -18.12 11.61
C ASP A 96 11.57 -16.99 10.89
N ALA A 97 11.23 -16.72 9.63
CA ALA A 97 11.86 -15.65 8.87
C ALA A 97 11.47 -14.26 9.42
N VAL A 98 10.22 -14.11 9.87
CA VAL A 98 9.71 -12.88 10.48
C VAL A 98 10.31 -12.62 11.86
N ILE A 99 10.55 -13.68 12.64
CA ILE A 99 11.16 -13.59 13.97
C ILE A 99 12.63 -13.16 13.86
N ARG A 100 13.37 -13.71 12.88
CA ARG A 100 14.77 -13.36 12.65
C ARG A 100 14.97 -11.94 12.13
N ASP A 101 13.98 -11.41 11.40
CA ASP A 101 14.03 -10.05 10.89
C ASP A 101 13.36 -9.05 11.86
N THR A 102 14.18 -8.44 12.70
CA THR A 102 13.77 -7.38 13.62
C THR A 102 13.74 -6.00 12.97
N ALA A 103 14.39 -5.83 11.81
CA ALA A 103 14.58 -4.55 11.14
C ALA A 103 13.39 -4.16 10.26
N ALA A 104 12.51 -5.09 9.90
CA ALA A 104 11.31 -4.80 9.13
C ALA A 104 10.07 -4.49 9.99
N PRO A 105 9.22 -3.54 9.55
CA PRO A 105 7.96 -3.24 10.22
C PRO A 105 6.99 -4.39 10.13
N LYS A 106 6.27 -4.62 11.22
CA LYS A 106 5.22 -5.63 11.33
C LYS A 106 3.87 -4.94 11.53
N VAL A 107 2.82 -5.41 10.84
CA VAL A 107 1.45 -4.88 10.93
C VAL A 107 0.42 -6.02 10.97
N VAL A 108 -0.79 -5.73 11.46
CA VAL A 108 -1.93 -6.67 11.41
C VAL A 108 -2.82 -6.34 10.23
N SER A 109 -3.28 -7.37 9.52
CA SER A 109 -4.49 -7.29 8.72
C SER A 109 -5.68 -7.94 9.44
N PHE A 110 -6.79 -7.22 9.51
CA PHE A 110 -8.03 -7.70 10.13
C PHE A 110 -9.21 -7.63 9.15
N PRO A 111 -10.20 -8.54 9.29
CA PRO A 111 -11.37 -8.56 8.43
C PRO A 111 -12.33 -7.41 8.74
N VAL A 112 -12.87 -6.77 7.70
CA VAL A 112 -13.91 -5.74 7.79
C VAL A 112 -15.06 -6.11 6.86
N LYS A 113 -16.29 -6.12 7.40
CA LYS A 113 -17.51 -6.33 6.62
C LYS A 113 -17.87 -5.06 5.87
N GLN A 114 -18.21 -5.20 4.60
CA GLN A 114 -18.71 -4.13 3.76
C GLN A 114 -19.95 -4.60 3.02
N VAL A 115 -20.88 -3.68 2.78
CA VAL A 115 -22.02 -3.93 1.89
C VAL A 115 -21.48 -4.27 0.51
N ASP A 116 -22.02 -5.31 -0.11
CA ASP A 116 -21.67 -5.69 -1.46
C ASP A 116 -22.61 -5.08 -2.49
N ASP A 117 -22.25 -3.87 -2.94
CA ASP A 117 -23.00 -3.11 -3.95
C ASP A 117 -22.92 -3.71 -5.36
N SER A 118 -22.27 -4.87 -5.54
CA SER A 118 -22.20 -5.57 -6.83
C SER A 118 -23.42 -6.44 -7.11
N VAL A 119 -24.32 -6.61 -6.13
CA VAL A 119 -25.60 -7.30 -6.31
C VAL A 119 -26.62 -6.29 -6.87
N PRO A 120 -27.19 -6.53 -8.06
CA PRO A 120 -28.16 -5.64 -8.68
C PRO A 120 -29.37 -5.39 -7.77
N ASP A 121 -29.95 -4.18 -7.87
CA ASP A 121 -31.15 -3.80 -7.13
C ASP A 121 -32.30 -4.77 -7.43
N GLY A 122 -32.62 -5.62 -6.46
CA GLY A 122 -33.70 -6.60 -6.51
C GLY A 122 -34.67 -6.45 -5.34
N PRO A 123 -35.94 -6.91 -5.49
CA PRO A 123 -36.99 -6.73 -4.48
C PRO A 123 -36.74 -7.49 -3.16
N THR A 124 -35.80 -8.42 -3.14
CA THR A 124 -35.32 -9.14 -1.95
C THR A 124 -33.91 -8.66 -1.61
N LYS A 125 -33.83 -7.52 -0.91
CA LYS A 125 -32.57 -6.96 -0.41
C LYS A 125 -31.99 -7.86 0.69
N VAL A 126 -31.42 -9.00 0.31
CA VAL A 126 -30.41 -9.64 1.13
C VAL A 126 -29.24 -8.70 1.08
N THR A 127 -28.98 -7.99 2.18
CA THR A 127 -27.73 -7.25 2.38
C THR A 127 -26.61 -8.28 2.33
N SER A 128 -26.11 -8.56 1.12
CA SER A 128 -24.93 -9.38 0.95
C SER A 128 -23.74 -8.58 1.46
N PHE A 129 -22.93 -9.22 2.28
CA PHE A 129 -21.73 -8.62 2.84
C PHE A 129 -20.53 -9.32 2.24
N LYS A 130 -19.55 -8.52 1.80
CA LYS A 130 -18.21 -8.99 1.51
C LYS A 130 -17.28 -8.62 2.64
N VAL A 131 -16.34 -9.50 2.94
CA VAL A 131 -15.31 -9.26 3.94
C VAL A 131 -14.01 -8.91 3.23
N ARG A 132 -13.39 -7.79 3.59
CA ARG A 132 -12.11 -7.35 3.05
C ARG A 132 -11.02 -7.32 4.12
N PRO A 133 -9.76 -7.61 3.78
CA PRO A 133 -8.63 -7.36 4.65
C PRO A 133 -8.34 -5.87 4.74
N VAL A 134 -8.18 -5.35 5.96
CA VAL A 134 -7.73 -3.97 6.24
C VAL A 134 -6.47 -4.03 7.07
N ILE A 135 -5.46 -3.22 6.72
CA ILE A 135 -4.16 -3.19 7.39
C ILE A 135 -4.16 -2.10 8.47
N GLN A 136 -3.76 -2.45 9.69
CA GLN A 136 -3.52 -1.50 10.77
C GLN A 136 -2.08 -0.97 10.71
N ALA A 137 -1.86 0.09 9.92
CA ALA A 137 -0.56 0.71 9.73
C ALA A 137 -0.28 1.91 10.67
N VAL A 138 -1.14 2.18 11.66
CA VAL A 138 -1.04 3.38 12.52
C VAL A 138 0.32 3.50 13.22
N GLY A 139 0.85 2.39 13.75
CA GLY A 139 2.16 2.38 14.40
C GLY A 139 3.29 2.74 13.43
N VAL A 140 3.29 2.14 12.24
CA VAL A 140 4.26 2.41 11.17
C VAL A 140 4.19 3.88 10.72
N ASN A 141 2.98 4.41 10.50
CA ASN A 141 2.80 5.81 10.10
C ASN A 141 3.28 6.80 11.17
N ARG A 142 3.16 6.47 12.47
CA ARG A 142 3.70 7.30 13.55
C ARG A 142 5.22 7.38 13.51
N VAL A 143 5.90 6.25 13.29
CA VAL A 143 7.36 6.21 13.17
C VAL A 143 7.83 7.01 11.95
N ILE A 144 7.17 6.84 10.80
CA ILE A 144 7.43 7.62 9.59
C ILE A 144 7.30 9.13 9.86
N LYS A 145 6.20 9.54 10.51
CA LYS A 145 5.98 10.94 10.85
C LYS A 145 6.99 11.49 11.87
N ALA A 146 7.36 10.69 12.87
CA ALA A 146 8.36 11.05 13.87
C ALA A 146 9.75 11.25 13.23
N GLY A 147 10.06 10.47 12.20
CA GLY A 147 11.29 10.62 11.41
C GLY A 147 11.36 11.90 10.58
N GLY A 148 10.31 12.73 10.56
CA GLY A 148 10.30 14.03 9.87
C GLY A 148 9.62 14.00 8.51
N ALA A 149 9.15 12.82 8.05
CA ALA A 149 8.36 12.73 6.83
C ALA A 149 7.00 13.44 7.04
N ARG A 150 6.78 14.52 6.28
CA ARG A 150 5.51 15.25 6.32
C ARG A 150 4.48 14.55 5.45
N LYS A 151 3.21 14.55 5.86
CA LYS A 151 2.11 13.92 5.11
C LYS A 151 2.27 14.14 3.60
N ALA A 152 2.33 13.05 2.83
CA ALA A 152 2.42 13.13 1.38
C ALA A 152 1.25 13.96 0.84
N SER A 153 1.54 15.15 0.34
CA SER A 153 0.55 16.05 -0.25
C SER A 153 0.71 16.05 -1.76
N TYR A 154 -0.38 15.74 -2.47
CA TYR A 154 -0.46 16.01 -3.90
C TYR A 154 -0.55 17.51 -4.11
N SER A 155 0.36 18.08 -4.91
CA SER A 155 0.41 19.51 -5.22
C SER A 155 -0.41 19.93 -6.44
N GLY A 156 -1.10 18.98 -7.10
CA GLY A 156 -1.91 19.29 -8.25
C GLY A 156 -3.33 19.73 -7.89
N ASP A 157 -4.13 19.96 -8.93
CA ASP A 157 -5.49 20.49 -8.82
C ASP A 157 -6.36 19.69 -7.85
N SER A 158 -7.10 20.41 -7.01
CA SER A 158 -8.20 19.81 -6.25
C SER A 158 -9.26 19.25 -7.20
N VAL A 159 -10.08 18.31 -6.71
CA VAL A 159 -11.17 17.71 -7.51
C VAL A 159 -12.07 18.79 -8.17
N PRO A 160 -12.50 19.87 -7.48
CA PRO A 160 -13.27 20.94 -8.11
C PRO A 160 -12.53 21.65 -9.24
N GLU A 161 -11.24 21.95 -9.07
CA GLU A 161 -10.42 22.64 -10.07
C GLU A 161 -10.23 21.76 -11.32
N PHE A 162 -9.95 20.48 -11.11
CA PHE A 162 -9.85 19.50 -12.20
C PHE A 162 -11.16 19.42 -12.99
N LEU A 163 -12.31 19.32 -12.32
CA LEU A 163 -13.62 19.26 -12.96
C LEU A 163 -13.98 20.57 -13.69
N LEU A 164 -13.57 21.72 -13.17
CA LEU A 164 -13.75 23.01 -13.83
C LEU A 164 -12.93 23.07 -15.12
N GLY A 165 -11.66 22.66 -15.09
CA GLY A 165 -10.81 22.57 -16.27
C GLY A 165 -11.40 21.62 -17.33
N LEU A 166 -11.91 20.46 -16.90
CA LEU A 166 -12.59 19.52 -17.77
C LEU A 166 -13.81 20.16 -18.47
N ARG A 167 -14.68 20.84 -17.71
CA ARG A 167 -15.85 21.55 -18.25
C ARG A 167 -15.46 22.61 -19.29
N LEU A 168 -14.42 23.40 -19.00
CA LEU A 168 -13.93 24.43 -19.92
C LEU A 168 -13.39 23.81 -21.22
N ASN A 169 -12.67 22.70 -21.13
CA ASN A 169 -12.17 22.00 -22.31
C ASN A 169 -13.31 21.42 -23.16
N PHE A 170 -14.34 20.83 -22.54
CA PHE A 170 -15.54 20.39 -23.25
C PHE A 170 -16.27 21.56 -23.93
N SER A 171 -16.38 22.72 -23.27
CA SER A 171 -17.02 23.89 -23.87
C SER A 171 -16.27 24.48 -25.07
N ARG A 172 -14.94 24.32 -25.12
CA ARG A 172 -14.09 24.82 -26.20
C ARG A 172 -13.99 23.87 -27.39
N ALA A 173 -14.16 22.57 -27.17
CA ALA A 173 -14.01 21.54 -28.19
C ALA A 173 -15.16 21.47 -29.22
N GLY A 174 -16.27 22.18 -28.99
CA GLY A 174 -17.45 22.14 -29.86
C GLY A 174 -18.24 20.83 -29.76
N GLU A 175 -19.23 20.63 -30.63
CA GLU A 175 -20.16 19.48 -30.64
C GLU A 175 -19.51 18.12 -30.99
N GLY A 176 -18.20 18.08 -31.24
CA GLY A 176 -17.48 16.90 -31.74
C GLY A 176 -16.85 15.98 -30.69
N HIS A 177 -16.94 16.27 -29.39
CA HIS A 177 -16.41 15.39 -28.34
C HIS A 177 -17.48 14.40 -27.84
N LEU A 178 -17.39 13.15 -28.32
CA LEU A 178 -18.42 12.11 -28.24
C LEU A 178 -18.45 11.28 -26.94
N GLY A 179 -17.75 11.67 -25.87
CA GLY A 179 -17.92 11.02 -24.57
C GLY A 179 -16.76 11.17 -23.59
N LEU A 180 -17.05 10.86 -22.32
CA LEU A 180 -16.05 10.74 -21.26
C LEU A 180 -15.82 9.26 -20.96
N LEU A 181 -14.56 8.81 -21.10
CA LEU A 181 -14.14 7.52 -20.60
C LEU A 181 -13.47 7.71 -19.24
N SER A 182 -14.04 7.09 -18.20
CA SER A 182 -13.41 7.01 -16.88
C SER A 182 -12.77 5.64 -16.71
N LEU A 183 -11.53 5.61 -16.22
CA LEU A 183 -10.79 4.39 -15.93
C LEU A 183 -10.39 4.41 -14.45
N ASP A 184 -10.78 3.38 -13.70
CA ASP A 184 -10.27 3.12 -12.36
C ASP A 184 -9.11 2.13 -12.45
N VAL A 185 -7.94 2.55 -11.98
CA VAL A 185 -6.72 1.73 -12.03
C VAL A 185 -6.69 0.68 -10.93
N GLY A 186 -7.62 0.72 -9.96
CA GLY A 186 -7.94 -0.36 -9.00
C GLY A 186 -6.74 -0.91 -8.22
N LYS A 187 -6.66 -0.64 -6.91
CA LYS A 187 -5.49 -1.00 -6.09
C LYS A 187 -4.18 -0.38 -6.61
N ALA A 188 -4.26 0.81 -7.20
CA ALA A 188 -3.13 1.53 -7.80
C ALA A 188 -1.92 1.66 -6.86
N PHE A 189 -2.14 1.79 -5.54
CA PHE A 189 -1.06 1.84 -4.56
C PHE A 189 -0.15 0.60 -4.59
N TYR A 190 -0.70 -0.60 -4.81
CA TYR A 190 0.10 -1.83 -4.88
C TYR A 190 1.00 -1.92 -6.12
N ARG A 191 0.85 -1.00 -7.08
CA ARG A 191 1.76 -0.86 -8.24
C ARG A 191 3.06 -0.15 -7.88
N PHE A 192 3.10 0.54 -6.74
CA PHE A 192 4.30 1.21 -6.25
C PHE A 192 5.12 0.24 -5.41
N GLN A 193 6.38 0.06 -5.78
CA GLN A 193 7.33 -0.75 -5.04
C GLN A 193 7.96 0.07 -3.91
N LEU A 194 8.03 -0.51 -2.71
CA LEU A 194 8.76 0.04 -1.59
C LEU A 194 10.25 -0.27 -1.77
N MET A 195 11.09 0.74 -1.65
CA MET A 195 12.54 0.60 -1.82
C MET A 195 13.26 1.11 -0.59
N ALA A 196 14.11 0.25 -0.04
CA ALA A 196 15.12 0.68 0.92
C ALA A 196 16.13 1.59 0.21
N ARG A 197 16.55 2.66 0.88
CA ARG A 197 17.60 3.55 0.40
C ARG A 197 18.80 3.45 1.33
N SER A 198 19.98 3.41 0.74
CA SER A 198 21.23 3.70 1.41
C SER A 198 21.78 5.04 0.93
N ASP A 199 22.58 5.72 1.75
CA ASP A 199 23.36 6.89 1.32
C ASP A 199 24.57 6.43 0.47
N SER A 200 25.36 7.40 0.05
CA SER A 200 26.61 7.18 -0.69
C SER A 200 27.65 6.37 0.08
N ASN A 201 27.53 6.27 1.41
CA ASN A 201 28.43 5.49 2.26
C ASN A 201 27.93 4.05 2.45
N GLY A 202 26.74 3.72 1.97
CA GLY A 202 26.09 2.43 2.15
C GLY A 202 25.25 2.33 3.43
N ASP A 203 25.13 3.40 4.20
CA ASP A 203 24.33 3.43 5.42
C ASP A 203 22.85 3.55 5.08
N ALA A 204 21.98 2.82 5.78
CA ALA A 204 20.55 2.81 5.48
C ALA A 204 19.88 4.17 5.78
N VAL A 205 19.43 4.87 4.74
CA VAL A 205 18.70 6.16 4.77
C VAL A 205 17.17 5.97 4.75
N SER A 206 16.70 4.79 4.29
CA SER A 206 15.31 4.35 4.36
C SER A 206 15.27 2.86 4.63
N SER A 207 14.63 2.44 5.73
CA SER A 207 14.47 1.03 6.10
C SER A 207 13.17 0.41 5.61
N LEU A 208 12.23 1.18 5.04
CA LEU A 208 10.94 0.66 4.56
C LEU A 208 11.06 0.12 3.13
N GLY A 209 11.82 -0.96 2.95
CA GLY A 209 11.86 -1.71 1.68
C GLY A 209 10.74 -2.77 1.57
N TYR A 210 10.17 -3.18 2.69
CA TYR A 210 9.00 -4.05 2.77
C TYR A 210 8.41 -3.97 4.18
N LEU A 211 7.25 -4.59 4.37
CA LEU A 211 6.66 -4.85 5.68
C LEU A 211 6.14 -6.28 5.78
N TYR A 212 6.00 -6.76 7.01
CA TYR A 212 5.32 -8.01 7.31
C TYR A 212 3.88 -7.75 7.73
N ILE A 213 2.94 -8.42 7.06
CA ILE A 213 1.52 -8.37 7.37
C ILE A 213 1.13 -9.69 8.02
N ARG A 214 0.60 -9.62 9.25
CA ARG A 214 -0.04 -10.73 9.93
C ARG A 214 -1.53 -10.73 9.62
N GLY A 215 -2.00 -11.65 8.79
CA GLY A 215 -3.41 -11.77 8.40
C GLY A 215 -3.97 -13.15 8.72
N ALA A 216 -5.02 -13.19 9.56
CA ALA A 216 -5.75 -14.41 9.93
C ALA A 216 -4.84 -15.61 10.29
N GLY A 217 -3.80 -15.37 11.10
CA GLY A 217 -2.92 -16.45 11.53
C GLY A 217 -1.80 -16.82 10.55
N ARG A 218 -1.58 -16.04 9.48
CA ARG A 218 -0.48 -16.23 8.53
C ARG A 218 0.33 -14.96 8.34
N TRP A 219 1.63 -15.10 8.06
CA TRP A 219 2.50 -13.99 7.70
C TRP A 219 2.64 -13.84 6.18
N TYR A 220 2.70 -12.60 5.75
CA TYR A 220 2.97 -12.20 4.39
C TYR A 220 4.03 -11.12 4.37
N ARG A 221 4.96 -11.18 3.43
CA ARG A 221 5.83 -10.07 3.06
C ARG A 221 5.14 -9.23 1.97
N CYS A 222 5.16 -7.92 2.13
CA CYS A 222 4.67 -6.97 1.13
C CYS A 222 5.74 -5.93 0.86
N ASP A 223 6.26 -5.94 -0.37
CA ASP A 223 7.22 -4.96 -0.91
C ASP A 223 6.52 -3.86 -1.72
N ARG A 224 5.19 -3.73 -1.58
CA ARG A 224 4.36 -2.74 -2.25
C ARG A 224 3.79 -1.73 -1.28
N LEU A 225 3.41 -0.56 -1.79
CA LEU A 225 2.71 0.46 -1.01
C LEU A 225 1.28 -0.02 -0.68
N ALA A 226 1.15 -0.69 0.46
CA ALA A 226 -0.12 -1.23 0.93
C ALA A 226 -1.08 -0.11 1.41
N PHE A 227 -2.39 -0.35 1.27
CA PHE A 227 -3.41 0.60 1.74
C PHE A 227 -3.24 0.92 3.23
N GLY A 228 -3.40 2.21 3.58
CA GLY A 228 -3.29 2.69 4.96
C GLY A 228 -1.88 3.12 5.36
N LEU A 229 -0.84 2.80 4.57
CA LEU A 229 0.50 3.36 4.76
C LEU A 229 0.55 4.81 4.26
N LEU A 230 1.41 5.62 4.92
CA LEU A 230 1.72 7.01 4.55
C LEU A 230 0.54 8.00 4.72
N HIS A 231 -0.43 7.67 5.58
CA HIS A 231 -1.59 8.52 5.92
C HIS A 231 -1.32 9.46 7.10
#